data_AF-A0A846SQC7-F1
#
_entry.id   AF-A0A846SQC7-F1
#
_cell.length_a   1.000
_cell.length_b   1.000
_cell.length_c   1.000
_cell.angle_alpha   90.00
_cell.angle_beta   90.00
_cell.angle_gamma   90.00
#
_symmetry.space_group_name_H-M   'P 1'
#
loop_
_entity.id
_entity.type
_entity.pdbx_description
1 polymer ?
#
loop_
_entity_poly.entity_id
_entity_poly.type
_entity_poly.pdbx_seq_one_letter_code
_entity_poly.pdbx_strand_id
1 'polypeptide(L)'
;MWETFAEPGATRQRLLPSADPDGGMLDLSAEPHWQGRISGIGLLVRGPLAKPLLVRQLELRTPPLTTAQLLRQIAQDWTTFESWSQRSINFTAGAPLDALFPPVVTVALWIGFSALLYALLTLPNCAAQGVVPYAALFLLGWLALDLRWQWDLGQRLAQTMNSFAGKDETARRLAALDGDFYRFLLDIRQRLPQQPARVLIVSNHPSGFLAGRARYHLLPHNSYAGLAQLPDQNQARAGDYVLILAPLTQVRYDRERQLLERGGVQLPAEMLHVAEAGALFRVRGG
;
A
#
# COMPACT_ATOMS: atom_id res chain seq x y z
N MET A 1 15.90 11.88 -6.29
CA MET A 1 15.91 11.13 -5.01
C MET A 1 15.31 9.76 -5.25
N TRP A 2 15.81 8.73 -4.55
CA TRP A 2 15.26 7.38 -4.62
C TRP A 2 15.27 6.70 -3.25
N GLU A 3 14.44 5.69 -3.11
CA GLU A 3 14.35 4.80 -1.95
C GLU A 3 14.32 3.35 -2.46
N THR A 4 14.84 2.42 -1.66
CA THR A 4 14.87 0.98 -2.01
C THR A 4 14.14 0.15 -0.97
N PHE A 5 13.62 -1.02 -1.38
CA PHE A 5 13.04 -1.99 -0.45
C PHE A 5 14.07 -2.58 0.54
N ALA A 6 15.35 -2.54 0.19
CA ALA A 6 16.42 -3.02 1.07
C ALA A 6 16.66 -2.06 2.26
N GLU A 7 16.44 -0.76 2.05
CA GLU A 7 16.62 0.29 3.07
C GLU A 7 15.39 1.22 3.11
N PRO A 8 14.25 0.75 3.65
CA PRO A 8 13.05 1.56 3.75
C PRO A 8 13.28 2.79 4.66
N GLY A 9 12.79 3.96 4.23
CA GLY A 9 12.98 5.26 4.88
C GLY A 9 14.31 5.96 4.58
N ALA A 10 15.30 5.26 4.01
CA ALA A 10 16.59 5.86 3.65
C ALA A 10 16.51 6.54 2.27
N THR A 11 16.10 7.81 2.24
CA THR A 11 16.07 8.59 1.00
C THR A 11 17.49 8.93 0.55
N ARG A 12 17.86 8.47 -0.65
CA ARG A 12 19.12 8.83 -1.31
C ARG A 12 18.88 9.95 -2.33
N GLN A 13 19.82 10.88 -2.43
CA GLN A 13 19.72 12.04 -3.31
C GLN A 13 20.93 12.10 -4.23
N ARG A 14 20.68 12.32 -5.52
CA ARG A 14 21.71 12.56 -6.52
C ARG A 14 21.30 13.74 -7.37
N LEU A 15 22.28 14.60 -7.66
CA LEU A 15 22.10 15.66 -8.65
C LEU A 15 22.04 14.99 -10.02
N LEU A 16 21.01 15.31 -10.80
CA LEU A 16 20.97 14.86 -12.19
C LEU A 16 22.10 15.57 -12.95
N PRO A 17 22.85 14.86 -13.81
CA PRO A 17 23.80 15.51 -14.71
C PRO A 17 23.05 16.54 -15.55
N SER A 18 23.71 17.65 -15.86
CA SER A 18 23.16 18.70 -16.72
C SER A 18 22.67 18.06 -18.02
N ALA A 19 21.36 18.10 -18.25
CA ALA A 19 20.76 17.51 -19.42
C ALA A 19 21.16 18.34 -20.64
N ASP A 20 21.87 17.71 -21.59
CA ASP A 20 21.94 18.19 -22.96
C ASP A 20 20.52 18.18 -23.57
N PRO A 21 20.29 18.79 -24.75
CA PRO A 21 18.98 18.78 -25.42
C PRO A 21 18.38 17.38 -25.58
N ASP A 22 19.22 16.34 -25.62
CA ASP A 22 18.86 14.93 -25.77
C ASP A 22 18.59 14.20 -24.44
N GLY A 23 18.67 14.89 -23.31
CA GLY A 23 18.47 14.35 -21.97
C GLY A 23 19.76 13.94 -21.26
N GLY A 24 19.65 13.53 -20.00
CA GLY A 24 20.74 13.03 -19.19
C GLY A 24 20.45 11.61 -18.69
N MET A 25 21.45 10.73 -18.71
CA MET A 25 21.36 9.38 -18.17
C MET A 25 22.13 9.29 -16.86
N LEU A 26 21.52 8.69 -15.84
CA LEU A 26 22.16 8.37 -14.57
C LEU A 26 22.25 6.86 -14.45
N ASP A 27 23.47 6.33 -14.40
CA ASP A 27 23.69 4.91 -14.12
C ASP A 27 23.60 4.68 -12.61
N LEU A 28 22.48 4.10 -12.18
CA LEU A 28 22.25 3.74 -10.78
C LEU A 28 23.17 2.61 -10.33
N SER A 29 23.65 1.74 -11.23
CA SER A 29 24.50 0.60 -10.85
C SER A 29 25.89 1.03 -10.36
N ALA A 30 26.34 2.22 -10.77
CA ALA A 30 27.58 2.83 -10.32
C ALA A 30 27.44 3.50 -8.93
N GLU A 31 26.23 3.62 -8.37
CA GLU A 31 26.02 4.26 -7.08
C GLU A 31 26.37 3.28 -5.93
N PRO A 32 27.24 3.66 -4.97
CA PRO A 32 27.75 2.74 -3.94
C PRO A 32 26.69 2.09 -3.04
N HIS A 33 25.52 2.73 -2.94
CA HIS A 33 24.39 2.28 -2.12
C HIS A 33 23.23 1.74 -2.96
N TRP A 34 23.47 1.47 -4.24
CA TRP A 34 22.48 0.85 -5.10
C TRP A 34 22.37 -0.63 -4.80
N GLN A 35 21.24 -1.03 -4.22
CA GLN A 35 20.92 -2.42 -3.96
C GLN A 35 19.41 -2.67 -3.97
N GLY A 36 19.03 -3.84 -4.48
CA GLY A 36 17.66 -4.31 -4.45
C GLY A 36 16.73 -3.59 -5.43
N ARG A 37 15.46 -3.46 -5.04
CA ARG A 37 14.37 -2.94 -5.87
C ARG A 37 14.01 -1.51 -5.41
N ILE A 38 13.74 -0.62 -6.35
CA ILE A 38 13.28 0.75 -6.06
C ILE A 38 11.87 0.68 -5.47
N SER A 39 11.67 1.32 -4.31
CA SER A 39 10.36 1.51 -3.70
C SER A 39 9.77 2.88 -4.01
N GLY A 40 10.62 3.89 -4.30
CA GLY A 40 10.16 5.24 -4.64
C GLY A 40 11.19 6.07 -5.40
N ILE A 41 10.70 6.97 -6.26
CA ILE A 41 11.51 7.93 -7.02
C ILE A 41 10.86 9.30 -6.93
N GLY A 42 11.67 10.32 -6.69
CA GLY A 42 11.24 11.71 -6.68
C GLY A 42 12.20 12.61 -7.45
N LEU A 43 11.65 13.58 -8.16
CA LEU A 43 12.39 14.68 -8.74
C LEU A 43 12.24 15.90 -7.83
N LEU A 44 13.36 16.45 -7.37
CA LEU A 44 13.38 17.65 -6.54
C LEU A 44 14.07 18.77 -7.32
N VAL A 45 13.38 19.90 -7.45
CA VAL A 45 13.90 21.12 -8.07
C VAL A 45 14.11 22.15 -6.96
N ARG A 46 15.31 22.73 -6.89
CA ARG A 46 15.65 23.72 -5.86
C ARG A 46 16.13 25.01 -6.53
N GLY A 47 15.49 26.13 -6.18
CA GLY A 47 15.85 27.47 -6.67
C GLY A 47 14.75 28.14 -7.48
N PRO A 48 14.89 29.45 -7.77
CA PRO A 48 13.93 30.20 -8.58
C PRO A 48 13.95 29.73 -10.04
N LEU A 49 12.76 29.42 -10.58
CA LEU A 49 12.58 29.03 -11.97
C LEU A 49 12.17 30.25 -12.81
N ALA A 50 13.07 30.71 -13.69
CA ALA A 50 12.75 31.82 -14.61
C ALA A 50 11.75 31.43 -15.71
N LYS A 51 11.60 30.13 -15.98
CA LYS A 51 10.65 29.54 -16.93
C LYS A 51 10.07 28.26 -16.34
N PRO A 52 8.85 27.85 -16.74
CA PRO A 52 8.27 26.57 -16.31
C PRO A 52 9.19 25.41 -16.68
N LEU A 53 9.52 24.55 -15.69
CA LEU A 53 10.24 23.32 -15.95
C LEU A 53 9.25 22.29 -16.51
N LEU A 54 9.53 21.79 -17.72
CA LEU A 54 8.74 20.74 -18.35
C LEU A 54 9.57 19.46 -18.43
N VAL A 55 9.17 18.46 -17.65
CA VAL A 55 9.73 17.11 -17.71
C VAL A 55 8.95 16.33 -18.78
N ARG A 56 9.57 16.10 -19.94
CA ARG A 56 8.92 15.38 -21.05
C ARG A 56 8.83 13.87 -20.80
N GLN A 57 9.92 13.28 -20.30
CA GLN A 57 10.03 11.85 -20.09
C GLN A 57 11.00 11.57 -18.94
N LEU A 58 10.62 10.60 -18.10
CA LEU A 58 11.49 9.98 -17.12
C LEU A 58 11.32 8.47 -17.31
N GLU A 59 12.40 7.79 -17.68
CA GLU A 59 12.37 6.36 -17.98
C GLU A 59 13.37 5.63 -17.09
N LEU A 60 12.96 4.49 -16.55
CA LEU A 60 13.86 3.56 -15.88
C LEU A 60 14.18 2.43 -16.83
N ARG A 61 15.45 2.37 -17.25
CA ARG A 61 15.95 1.29 -18.10
C ARG A 61 16.68 0.28 -17.23
N THR A 62 16.14 -0.93 -17.18
CA THR A 62 16.88 -2.06 -16.66
C THR A 62 17.87 -2.55 -17.73
N PRO A 63 19.15 -2.79 -17.38
CA PRO A 63 20.05 -3.45 -18.31
C PRO A 63 19.49 -4.84 -18.66
N PRO A 64 19.79 -5.38 -19.86
CA PRO A 64 19.38 -6.74 -20.21
C PRO A 64 19.93 -7.71 -19.16
N LEU A 65 19.05 -8.55 -18.62
CA LEU A 65 19.41 -9.50 -17.58
C LEU A 65 20.40 -10.52 -18.14
N THR A 66 21.57 -10.63 -17.53
CA THR A 66 22.49 -11.74 -17.76
C THR A 66 21.85 -13.06 -17.30
N THR A 67 22.36 -14.19 -17.78
CA THR A 67 21.88 -15.53 -17.36
C THR A 67 21.96 -15.73 -15.84
N ALA A 68 23.04 -15.24 -15.22
CA ALA A 68 23.20 -15.28 -13.77
C ALA A 68 22.14 -14.43 -13.04
N GLN A 69 21.79 -13.26 -13.60
CA GLN A 69 20.73 -12.41 -13.05
C GLN A 69 19.34 -13.01 -13.25
N LEU A 70 19.09 -13.70 -14.37
CA LEU A 70 17.83 -14.44 -14.59
C LEU A 70 17.64 -15.55 -13.57
N LEU A 71 18.66 -16.39 -13.34
CA LEU A 71 18.61 -17.45 -12.33
C LEU A 71 18.40 -16.87 -10.93
N ARG A 72 19.08 -15.77 -10.62
CA ARG A 72 18.89 -15.05 -9.36
C ARG A 72 17.46 -14.50 -9.23
N GLN A 73 16.90 -13.97 -10.32
CA GLN A 73 15.53 -13.46 -10.33
C GLN A 73 14.51 -14.57 -10.10
N ILE A 74 14.68 -15.74 -10.74
CA ILE A 74 13.83 -16.92 -10.49
C ILE A 74 13.90 -17.29 -9.01
N ALA A 75 15.10 -17.38 -8.43
CA ALA A 75 15.27 -17.69 -7.01
C ALA A 75 14.63 -16.62 -6.10
N GLN A 76 14.76 -15.34 -6.46
CA GLN A 76 14.16 -14.22 -5.71
C GLN A 76 12.64 -14.25 -5.78
N ASP A 77 12.05 -14.41 -6.96
CA ASP A 77 10.60 -14.46 -7.15
C ASP A 77 10.01 -15.67 -6.40
N TRP A 78 10.76 -16.77 -6.32
CA TRP A 78 10.39 -17.94 -5.53
C TRP A 78 10.54 -17.79 -4.03
N THR A 79 11.50 -17.02 -3.53
CA THR A 79 11.78 -16.93 -2.08
C THR A 79 11.26 -15.65 -1.43
N THR A 80 10.84 -14.67 -2.23
CA THR A 80 10.31 -13.40 -1.73
C THR A 80 8.98 -13.65 -1.01
N PHE A 81 8.92 -13.22 0.24
CA PHE A 81 7.75 -13.31 1.08
C PHE A 81 6.77 -12.15 0.81
N GLU A 82 5.51 -12.47 0.54
CA GLU A 82 4.43 -11.48 0.45
C GLU A 82 3.72 -11.38 1.83
N SER A 83 3.96 -10.27 2.54
CA SER A 83 3.30 -9.98 3.81
C SER A 83 1.81 -9.72 3.63
N TRP A 84 1.10 -9.60 4.76
CA TRP A 84 -0.27 -9.08 4.74
C TRP A 84 -0.32 -7.74 4.01
N SER A 85 -1.25 -7.62 3.08
CA SER A 85 -1.54 -6.39 2.34
C SER A 85 -3.03 -6.07 2.46
N GLN A 86 -3.42 -4.85 2.10
CA GLN A 86 -4.84 -4.46 2.06
C GLN A 86 -5.57 -4.99 0.80
N ARG A 87 -4.96 -5.95 0.08
CA ARG A 87 -5.58 -6.58 -1.08
C ARG A 87 -6.69 -7.51 -0.63
N SER A 88 -7.61 -7.78 -1.55
CA SER A 88 -8.64 -8.79 -1.34
C SER A 88 -7.99 -10.13 -1.00
N ILE A 89 -8.56 -10.83 -0.01
CA ILE A 89 -8.16 -12.19 0.36
C ILE A 89 -8.27 -13.17 -0.82
N ASN A 90 -9.09 -12.84 -1.83
CA ASN A 90 -9.26 -13.64 -3.04
C ASN A 90 -8.16 -13.41 -4.09
N PHE A 91 -7.22 -12.48 -3.84
CA PHE A 91 -6.15 -12.12 -4.78
C PHE A 91 -4.77 -12.32 -4.11
N THR A 92 -4.41 -13.58 -3.88
CA THR A 92 -3.07 -13.99 -3.43
C THR A 92 -2.27 -14.53 -4.62
N ALA A 93 -1.26 -13.78 -5.08
CA ALA A 93 -0.46 -14.17 -6.24
C ALA A 93 0.63 -15.21 -5.91
N GLY A 94 0.99 -15.36 -4.62
CA GLY A 94 2.07 -16.25 -4.17
C GLY A 94 3.47 -15.77 -4.58
N ALA A 95 3.57 -14.52 -5.07
CA ALA A 95 4.77 -13.82 -5.46
C ALA A 95 4.45 -12.31 -5.57
N PRO A 96 5.47 -11.43 -5.61
CA PRO A 96 5.29 -10.02 -5.94
C PRO A 96 4.47 -9.83 -7.23
N LEU A 97 3.65 -8.79 -7.30
CA LEU A 97 2.78 -8.50 -8.46
C LEU A 97 3.55 -8.29 -9.78
N ASP A 98 4.78 -7.83 -9.65
CA ASP A 98 5.73 -7.55 -10.71
C ASP A 98 6.75 -8.69 -10.90
N ALA A 99 6.51 -9.87 -10.30
CA ALA A 99 7.37 -11.02 -10.47
C ALA A 99 7.47 -11.41 -11.95
N LEU A 100 8.70 -11.48 -12.45
CA LEU A 100 8.99 -11.90 -13.82
C LEU A 100 8.73 -13.40 -13.99
N PHE A 101 8.95 -14.16 -12.93
CA PHE A 101 8.76 -15.61 -12.91
C PHE A 101 7.80 -16.02 -11.78
N PRO A 102 6.48 -15.82 -11.94
CA PRO A 102 5.51 -16.29 -10.97
C PRO A 102 5.70 -17.80 -10.70
N PRO A 103 5.71 -18.27 -9.43
CA PRO A 103 5.97 -19.66 -9.09
C PRO A 103 5.04 -20.65 -9.81
N VAL A 104 3.76 -20.33 -9.93
CA VAL A 104 2.77 -21.16 -10.64
C VAL A 104 3.13 -21.34 -12.11
N VAL A 105 3.49 -20.25 -12.80
CA VAL A 105 3.88 -20.30 -14.22
C VAL A 105 5.20 -21.06 -14.37
N THR A 106 6.16 -20.83 -13.47
CA THR A 106 7.45 -21.52 -13.47
C THR A 106 7.28 -23.02 -13.30
N VAL A 107 6.45 -23.46 -12.35
CA VAL A 107 6.13 -24.88 -12.15
C VAL A 107 5.38 -25.47 -13.34
N ALA A 108 4.41 -24.74 -13.91
CA ALA A 108 3.68 -25.21 -15.09
C ALA A 108 4.61 -25.42 -16.29
N LEU A 109 5.54 -24.48 -16.54
CA LEU A 109 6.57 -24.62 -17.55
C LEU A 109 7.50 -25.81 -17.24
N TRP A 110 7.95 -25.94 -16.00
CA TRP A 110 8.79 -27.06 -15.59
C TRP A 110 8.11 -28.43 -15.81
N ILE A 111 6.85 -28.59 -15.40
CA ILE A 111 6.06 -29.80 -15.65
C ILE A 111 5.93 -30.04 -17.16
N GLY A 112 5.55 -29.00 -17.92
CA GLY A 112 5.33 -29.10 -19.37
C GLY A 112 6.59 -29.49 -20.15
N PHE A 113 7.72 -28.84 -19.85
CA PHE A 113 9.02 -29.19 -20.45
C PHE A 113 9.47 -30.59 -20.05
N SER A 114 9.30 -30.97 -18.79
CA SER A 114 9.67 -32.31 -18.31
C SER A 114 8.82 -33.39 -18.96
N ALA A 115 7.51 -33.15 -19.12
CA ALA A 115 6.58 -34.06 -19.78
C ALA A 115 6.91 -34.19 -21.28
N LEU A 116 7.20 -33.07 -21.95
CA LEU A 116 7.60 -33.07 -23.37
C LEU A 116 8.93 -33.82 -23.56
N LEU A 117 9.93 -33.53 -22.73
CA LEU A 117 11.22 -34.20 -22.78
C LEU A 117 11.07 -35.71 -22.54
N TYR A 118 10.26 -36.10 -21.55
CA TYR A 118 9.95 -37.51 -21.28
C TYR A 118 9.30 -38.18 -22.49
N ALA A 119 8.30 -37.55 -23.11
CA ALA A 119 7.64 -38.06 -24.31
C ALA A 119 8.64 -38.26 -25.46
N LEU A 120 9.49 -37.25 -25.72
CA LEU A 120 10.50 -37.29 -26.80
C LEU A 120 11.54 -38.39 -26.59
N LEU A 121 12.02 -38.58 -25.36
CA LEU A 121 13.01 -39.61 -25.03
C LEU A 121 12.43 -41.03 -25.07
N THR A 122 11.11 -41.16 -24.93
CA THR A 122 10.41 -42.46 -24.90
C THR A 122 9.67 -42.80 -26.20
N LEU A 123 9.77 -41.94 -27.23
CA LEU A 123 9.26 -42.17 -28.59
C LEU A 123 9.63 -43.54 -29.22
N PRO A 124 10.82 -44.14 -28.97
CA PRO A 124 11.14 -45.46 -29.54
C PRO A 124 10.31 -46.61 -28.94
N ASN A 125 9.74 -46.41 -27.74
CA ASN A 125 9.08 -47.44 -26.93
C ASN A 125 7.58 -47.15 -26.72
N CYS A 126 6.88 -46.70 -27.77
CA CYS A 126 5.48 -46.27 -27.73
C CYS A 126 4.47 -47.27 -27.14
N ALA A 127 4.79 -48.56 -27.06
CA ALA A 127 3.86 -49.60 -26.58
C ALA A 127 3.64 -49.61 -25.05
N ALA A 128 4.44 -48.87 -24.26
CA ALA A 128 4.42 -48.93 -22.80
C ALA A 128 4.38 -47.56 -22.08
N GLN A 129 3.98 -46.48 -22.76
CA GLN A 129 3.87 -45.17 -22.11
C GLN A 129 2.60 -45.10 -21.24
N GLY A 130 2.73 -45.45 -19.96
CA GLY A 130 1.67 -45.25 -18.97
C GLY A 130 1.50 -43.78 -18.56
N VAL A 131 0.37 -43.45 -17.93
CA VAL A 131 0.07 -42.10 -17.39
C VAL A 131 0.86 -41.76 -16.11
N VAL A 132 1.45 -42.77 -15.48
CA VAL A 132 2.19 -42.68 -14.20
C VAL A 132 3.30 -41.63 -14.19
N PRO A 133 4.25 -41.57 -15.15
CA PRO A 133 5.30 -40.54 -15.19
C PRO A 133 4.75 -39.12 -15.25
N TYR A 134 3.69 -38.88 -16.03
CA TYR A 134 3.04 -37.58 -16.13
C TYR A 134 2.34 -37.19 -14.82
N ALA A 135 1.66 -38.15 -14.20
CA ALA A 135 1.04 -37.96 -12.89
C ALA A 135 2.09 -37.67 -11.81
N ALA A 136 3.25 -38.33 -11.85
CA ALA A 136 4.36 -38.09 -10.94
C ALA A 136 4.96 -36.69 -11.12
N LEU A 137 5.21 -36.24 -12.36
CA LEU A 137 5.69 -34.88 -12.64
C LEU A 137 4.70 -33.82 -12.15
N PHE A 138 3.41 -34.02 -12.41
CA PHE A 138 2.36 -33.14 -11.91
C PHE A 138 2.34 -33.09 -10.37
N LEU A 139 2.38 -34.26 -9.71
CA LEU A 139 2.36 -34.35 -8.25
C LEU A 139 3.58 -33.67 -7.63
N LEU A 140 4.77 -33.84 -8.23
CA LEU A 140 6.00 -33.15 -7.77
C LEU A 140 5.89 -31.63 -7.89
N GLY A 141 5.38 -31.12 -9.01
CA GLY A 141 5.14 -29.69 -9.18
C GLY A 141 4.08 -29.14 -8.22
N TRP A 142 3.01 -29.89 -8.01
CA TRP A 142 1.98 -29.52 -7.05
C TRP A 142 2.55 -29.47 -5.61
N LEU A 143 3.32 -30.49 -5.19
CA LEU A 143 3.97 -30.51 -3.88
C LEU A 143 4.96 -29.36 -3.70
N ALA A 144 5.70 -28.99 -4.74
CA ALA A 144 6.62 -27.85 -4.68
C ALA A 144 5.88 -26.53 -4.43
N LEU A 145 4.72 -26.32 -5.09
CA LEU A 145 3.86 -25.16 -4.85
C LEU A 145 3.21 -25.20 -3.46
N ASP A 146 2.74 -26.36 -3.02
CA ASP A 146 2.12 -26.52 -1.71
C ASP A 146 3.12 -26.23 -0.57
N LEU A 147 4.34 -26.79 -0.64
CA LEU A 147 5.40 -26.50 0.32
C LEU A 147 5.75 -25.00 0.36
N ARG A 148 5.83 -24.36 -0.81
CA ARG A 148 6.06 -22.92 -0.91
C ARG A 148 4.93 -22.12 -0.25
N TRP A 149 3.68 -22.54 -0.45
CA TRP A 149 2.52 -21.91 0.15
C TRP A 149 2.48 -22.11 1.67
N GLN A 150 2.77 -23.32 2.17
CA GLN A 150 2.88 -23.62 3.59
C GLN A 150 3.97 -22.78 4.26
N TRP A 151 5.09 -22.55 3.57
CA TRP A 151 6.14 -21.66 4.06
C TRP A 151 5.64 -20.21 4.24
N ASP A 152 4.97 -19.64 3.24
CA ASP A 152 4.36 -18.29 3.38
C ASP A 152 3.34 -18.23 4.50
N LEU A 153 2.51 -19.26 4.63
CA LEU A 153 1.50 -19.31 5.68
C LEU A 153 2.14 -19.36 7.07
N GLY A 154 3.21 -20.15 7.23
CA GLY A 154 3.99 -20.20 8.48
C GLY A 154 4.61 -18.86 8.83
N GLN A 155 5.19 -18.16 7.86
CA GLN A 155 5.76 -16.82 8.06
C GLN A 155 4.67 -15.79 8.44
N ARG A 156 3.49 -15.83 7.78
CA ARG A 156 2.33 -14.99 8.14
C ARG A 156 1.79 -15.30 9.52
N LEU A 157 1.78 -16.58 9.92
CA LEU A 157 1.39 -16.99 11.26
C LEU A 157 2.36 -16.44 12.30
N ALA A 158 3.66 -16.61 12.09
CA ALA A 158 4.70 -16.09 12.99
C ALA A 158 4.60 -14.56 13.14
N GLN A 159 4.42 -13.82 12.04
CA GLN A 159 4.21 -12.37 12.07
C GLN A 159 2.92 -11.98 12.82
N THR A 160 1.82 -12.68 12.56
CA THR A 160 0.54 -12.45 13.26
C THR A 160 0.68 -12.71 14.75
N MET A 161 1.34 -13.81 15.15
CA MET A 161 1.59 -14.13 16.56
C MET A 161 2.44 -13.04 17.22
N ASN A 162 3.55 -12.65 16.60
CA ASN A 162 4.40 -11.58 17.13
C ASN A 162 3.65 -10.25 17.29
N SER A 163 2.76 -9.93 16.35
CA SER A 163 2.01 -8.67 16.37
C SER A 163 0.82 -8.68 17.34
N PHE A 164 0.18 -9.83 17.59
CA PHE A 164 -1.12 -9.86 18.26
C PHE A 164 -1.25 -10.81 19.46
N ALA A 165 -0.36 -11.79 19.63
CA ALA A 165 -0.46 -12.76 20.72
C ALA A 165 -0.32 -12.07 22.09
N GLY A 166 -1.15 -12.49 23.05
CA GLY A 166 -1.15 -11.96 24.42
C GLY A 166 -1.69 -10.53 24.59
N LYS A 167 -2.08 -9.84 23.50
CA LYS A 167 -2.61 -8.47 23.56
C LYS A 167 -4.12 -8.47 23.85
N ASP A 168 -4.54 -7.54 24.71
CA ASP A 168 -5.94 -7.18 24.89
C ASP A 168 -6.52 -6.53 23.61
N GLU A 169 -7.81 -6.24 23.60
CA GLU A 169 -8.47 -5.74 22.39
C GLU A 169 -7.90 -4.39 21.91
N THR A 170 -7.64 -3.45 22.82
CA THR A 170 -7.13 -2.13 22.48
C THR A 170 -5.69 -2.20 21.98
N ALA A 171 -4.82 -2.94 22.66
CA ALA A 171 -3.44 -3.16 22.25
C ALA A 171 -3.37 -3.94 20.93
N ARG A 172 -4.31 -4.86 20.68
CA ARG A 172 -4.42 -5.57 19.40
C ARG A 172 -4.79 -4.62 18.26
N ARG A 173 -5.74 -3.71 18.47
CA ARG A 173 -6.11 -2.69 17.48
C ARG A 173 -4.98 -1.68 17.23
N LEU A 174 -4.24 -1.30 18.27
CA LEU A 174 -3.05 -0.45 18.14
C LEU A 174 -1.88 -1.14 17.41
N ALA A 175 -1.81 -2.46 17.45
CA ALA A 175 -0.81 -3.26 16.74
C ALA A 175 -1.22 -3.59 15.29
N ALA A 176 -2.45 -3.27 14.89
CA ALA A 176 -2.91 -3.49 13.53
C ALA A 176 -2.26 -2.49 12.55
N LEU A 177 -2.43 -2.76 11.24
CA LEU A 177 -1.88 -1.94 10.16
C LEU A 177 -2.24 -0.45 10.28
N ASP A 178 -3.42 -0.14 10.82
CA ASP A 178 -3.91 1.22 11.01
C ASP A 178 -3.89 1.67 12.48
N GLY A 179 -2.93 1.16 13.26
CA GLY A 179 -2.81 1.44 14.69
C GLY A 179 -2.72 2.93 15.05
N ASP A 180 -1.97 3.71 14.29
CA ASP A 180 -1.86 5.17 14.50
C ASP A 180 -3.18 5.89 14.22
N PHE A 181 -3.91 5.45 13.20
CA PHE A 181 -5.24 5.95 12.90
C PHE A 181 -6.24 5.58 14.00
N TYR A 182 -6.14 4.35 14.53
CA TYR A 182 -6.95 3.94 15.67
C TYR A 182 -6.65 4.77 16.93
N ARG A 183 -5.37 5.07 17.20
CA ARG A 183 -4.96 5.97 18.30
C ARG A 183 -5.58 7.36 18.15
N PHE A 184 -5.52 7.94 16.96
CA PHE A 184 -6.17 9.21 16.66
C PHE A 184 -7.70 9.18 16.92
N LEU A 185 -8.36 8.08 16.56
CA LEU A 185 -9.80 7.92 16.82
C LEU A 185 -10.13 7.74 18.31
N LEU A 186 -9.24 7.12 19.09
CA LEU A 186 -9.36 7.08 20.56
C LEU A 186 -9.28 8.49 21.15
N ASP A 187 -8.34 9.31 20.68
CA ASP A 187 -8.19 10.70 21.13
C ASP A 187 -9.40 11.56 20.76
N ILE A 188 -10.01 11.32 19.60
CA ILE A 188 -11.28 11.95 19.20
C ILE A 188 -12.40 11.53 20.14
N ARG A 189 -12.52 10.23 20.43
CA ARG A 189 -13.60 9.70 21.28
C ARG A 189 -13.57 10.31 22.69
N GLN A 190 -12.39 10.58 23.23
CA GLN A 190 -12.24 11.25 24.54
C GLN A 190 -12.74 12.71 24.53
N ARG A 191 -12.80 13.35 23.36
CA ARG A 191 -13.26 14.74 23.19
C ARG A 191 -14.72 14.84 22.77
N LEU A 192 -15.32 13.73 22.36
CA LEU A 192 -16.75 13.64 22.11
C LEU A 192 -17.51 13.50 23.44
N PRO A 193 -18.78 13.93 23.49
CA PRO A 193 -19.60 13.80 24.69
C PRO A 193 -19.84 12.32 25.00
N GLN A 194 -20.16 11.98 26.25
CA GLN A 194 -20.47 10.59 26.62
C GLN A 194 -21.73 10.05 25.94
N GLN A 195 -22.69 10.92 25.61
CA GLN A 195 -23.91 10.55 24.89
C GLN A 195 -23.65 10.45 23.37
N PRO A 196 -24.36 9.57 22.64
CA PRO A 196 -24.25 9.49 21.19
C PRO A 196 -24.49 10.86 20.54
N ALA A 197 -23.52 11.30 19.75
CA ALA A 197 -23.53 12.59 19.07
C ALA A 197 -23.40 12.34 17.57
N ARG A 198 -23.85 13.31 16.77
CA ARG A 198 -23.74 13.24 15.32
C ARG A 198 -22.35 13.70 14.88
N VAL A 199 -21.65 12.83 14.15
CA VAL A 199 -20.30 13.09 13.64
C VAL A 199 -20.32 12.99 12.11
N LEU A 200 -20.05 14.09 11.43
CA LEU A 200 -19.95 14.18 9.98
C LEU A 200 -18.49 14.00 9.58
N ILE A 201 -18.17 12.86 8.97
CA ILE A 201 -16.81 12.52 8.56
C ILE A 201 -16.63 12.98 7.12
N VAL A 202 -15.67 13.88 6.92
CA VAL A 202 -15.26 14.41 5.62
C VAL A 202 -13.94 13.75 5.23
N SER A 203 -13.89 13.16 4.03
CA SER A 203 -12.70 12.48 3.51
C SER A 203 -12.59 12.67 1.99
N ASN A 204 -11.38 12.63 1.44
CA ASN A 204 -11.17 12.57 0.00
C ASN A 204 -11.81 11.32 -0.66
N HIS A 205 -11.94 10.22 0.10
CA HIS A 205 -12.59 8.98 -0.31
C HIS A 205 -13.67 8.60 0.72
N PRO A 206 -14.90 9.14 0.60
CA PRO A 206 -15.96 8.93 1.58
C PRO A 206 -16.40 7.47 1.74
N SER A 207 -16.35 6.69 0.65
CA SER A 207 -16.58 5.24 0.65
C SER A 207 -15.29 4.43 0.89
N GLY A 208 -14.18 5.11 1.19
CA GLY A 208 -12.87 4.51 1.35
C GLY A 208 -12.65 3.85 2.71
N PHE A 209 -11.53 3.13 2.80
CA PHE A 209 -11.13 2.37 3.98
C PHE A 209 -11.11 3.21 5.27
N LEU A 210 -10.44 4.36 5.28
CA LEU A 210 -10.31 5.19 6.49
C LEU A 210 -11.64 5.77 6.98
N ALA A 211 -12.50 6.21 6.05
CA ALA A 211 -13.81 6.75 6.39
C ALA A 211 -14.73 5.66 7.01
N GLY A 212 -14.69 4.44 6.45
CA GLY A 212 -15.36 3.28 7.03
C GLY A 212 -14.83 2.89 8.41
N ARG A 213 -13.50 2.87 8.59
CA ARG A 213 -12.86 2.56 9.87
C ARG A 213 -13.17 3.62 10.94
N ALA A 214 -13.16 4.90 10.58
CA ALA A 214 -13.58 5.98 11.47
C ALA A 214 -15.03 5.78 11.95
N ARG A 215 -15.96 5.55 11.03
CA ARG A 215 -17.36 5.28 11.38
C ARG A 215 -17.51 4.08 12.32
N TYR A 216 -16.77 3.00 12.08
CA TYR A 216 -16.82 1.80 12.92
C TYR A 216 -16.28 2.05 14.34
N HIS A 217 -15.12 2.69 14.47
CA HIS A 217 -14.47 2.90 15.77
C HIS A 217 -15.11 4.02 16.61
N LEU A 218 -15.86 4.93 15.98
CA LEU A 218 -16.61 5.97 16.67
C LEU A 218 -17.98 5.50 17.17
N LEU A 219 -18.39 4.24 16.94
CA LEU A 219 -19.59 3.70 17.57
C LEU A 219 -19.50 3.81 19.11
N PRO A 220 -20.56 4.25 19.82
CA PRO A 220 -21.95 4.37 19.35
C PRO A 220 -22.35 5.74 18.77
N HIS A 221 -21.43 6.66 18.52
CA HIS A 221 -21.77 7.95 17.92
C HIS A 221 -22.37 7.78 16.51
N ASN A 222 -23.38 8.59 16.19
CA ASN A 222 -24.05 8.58 14.89
C ASN A 222 -23.13 9.21 13.84
N SER A 223 -22.24 8.39 13.29
CA SER A 223 -21.18 8.81 12.39
C SER A 223 -21.57 8.60 10.92
N TYR A 224 -21.53 9.66 10.12
CA TYR A 224 -21.82 9.63 8.68
C TYR A 224 -20.54 9.85 7.87
N ALA A 225 -20.16 8.87 7.05
CA ALA A 225 -18.91 8.86 6.28
C ALA A 225 -19.03 9.29 4.82
N GLY A 226 -20.20 9.75 4.37
CA GLY A 226 -20.48 9.99 2.95
C GLY A 226 -20.04 11.33 2.37
N LEU A 227 -19.29 12.17 3.11
CA LEU A 227 -18.98 13.54 2.67
C LEU A 227 -17.58 13.67 2.07
N ALA A 228 -17.50 14.14 0.82
CA ALA A 228 -16.25 14.54 0.18
C ALA A 228 -15.91 16.03 0.37
N GLN A 229 -16.90 16.82 0.78
CA GLN A 229 -16.86 18.27 0.91
C GLN A 229 -17.31 18.68 2.32
N LEU A 230 -17.05 19.94 2.69
CA LEU A 230 -17.58 20.45 3.95
C LEU A 230 -19.11 20.40 3.90
N PRO A 231 -19.79 20.01 4.99
CA PRO A 231 -21.23 20.05 5.04
C PRO A 231 -21.73 21.50 5.01
N ASP A 232 -22.74 21.76 4.17
CA ASP A 232 -23.42 23.05 4.13
C ASP A 232 -24.29 23.25 5.39
N GLN A 233 -24.78 24.48 5.60
CA GLN A 233 -25.64 24.83 6.74
C GLN A 233 -26.92 23.99 6.86
N ASN A 234 -27.41 23.41 5.75
CA ASN A 234 -28.57 22.51 5.76
C ASN A 234 -28.22 21.09 6.25
N GLN A 235 -26.94 20.71 6.16
CA GLN A 235 -26.47 19.37 6.53
C GLN A 235 -25.90 19.34 7.95
N ALA A 236 -25.19 20.39 8.36
CA ALA A 236 -24.56 20.53 9.68
C ALA A 236 -25.36 21.49 10.57
N ARG A 237 -25.68 21.06 11.79
CA ARG A 237 -26.40 21.87 12.80
C ARG A 237 -25.47 22.25 13.95
N ALA A 238 -25.82 23.31 14.66
CA ALA A 238 -25.13 23.69 15.89
C ALA A 238 -25.04 22.50 16.87
N GLY A 239 -23.84 22.21 17.37
CA GLY A 239 -23.58 21.07 18.23
C GLY A 239 -23.21 19.77 17.52
N ASP A 240 -23.35 19.69 16.19
CA ASP A 240 -22.80 18.58 15.40
C ASP A 240 -21.26 18.63 15.41
N TYR A 241 -20.63 17.48 15.20
CA TYR A 241 -19.18 17.37 15.08
C TYR A 241 -18.79 17.12 13.63
N VAL A 242 -17.71 17.75 13.18
CA VAL A 242 -17.14 17.51 11.85
C VAL A 242 -15.73 16.94 12.03
N LEU A 243 -15.53 15.73 11.55
CA LEU A 243 -14.24 15.05 11.53
C LEU A 243 -13.66 15.10 10.12
N ILE A 244 -12.57 15.82 9.94
CA ILE A 244 -11.87 15.97 8.66
C ILE A 244 -10.69 15.01 8.66
N LEU A 245 -10.71 14.01 7.77
CA LEU A 245 -9.63 13.03 7.62
C LEU A 245 -8.58 13.52 6.62
N ALA A 246 -7.30 13.35 6.96
CA ALA A 246 -6.20 13.65 6.06
C ALA A 246 -6.06 12.60 4.93
N PRO A 247 -5.51 12.98 3.76
CA PRO A 247 -5.24 14.35 3.34
C PRO A 247 -6.50 15.02 2.76
N LEU A 248 -6.90 16.15 3.33
CA LEU A 248 -7.89 17.04 2.71
C LEU A 248 -7.22 18.36 2.35
N THR A 249 -6.54 18.35 1.22
CA THR A 249 -6.10 19.56 0.54
C THR A 249 -7.34 20.37 0.16
N GLN A 250 -7.37 21.65 0.57
CA GLN A 250 -8.37 22.70 0.27
C GLN A 250 -9.35 23.09 1.39
N VAL A 251 -9.38 22.43 2.55
CA VAL A 251 -10.08 22.99 3.72
C VAL A 251 -9.15 23.93 4.47
N ARG A 252 -9.55 25.18 4.64
CA ARG A 252 -8.85 26.16 5.47
C ARG A 252 -9.61 26.37 6.77
N TYR A 253 -8.88 26.50 7.86
CA TYR A 253 -9.45 26.89 9.15
C TYR A 253 -8.92 28.26 9.54
N ASP A 254 -9.81 29.21 9.70
CA ASP A 254 -9.52 30.52 10.29
C ASP A 254 -9.72 30.41 11.81
N ARG A 255 -8.62 30.52 12.57
CA ARG A 255 -8.63 30.44 14.04
C ARG A 255 -9.24 31.69 14.68
N GLU A 256 -9.08 32.86 14.08
CA GLU A 256 -9.61 34.11 14.64
C GLU A 256 -11.13 34.16 14.48
N ARG A 257 -11.61 33.75 13.31
CA ARG A 257 -13.05 33.71 13.00
C ARG A 257 -13.74 32.42 13.43
N GLN A 258 -12.98 31.41 13.87
CA GLN A 258 -13.45 30.05 14.14
C GLN A 258 -14.32 29.50 12.99
N LEU A 259 -13.76 29.54 11.78
CA LEU A 259 -14.48 29.29 10.55
C LEU A 259 -13.75 28.26 9.69
N LEU A 260 -14.48 27.23 9.24
CA LEU A 260 -14.02 26.32 8.21
C LEU A 260 -14.44 26.83 6.83
N GLU A 261 -13.49 26.92 5.92
CA GLU A 261 -13.72 27.42 4.56
C GLU A 261 -13.24 26.43 3.50
N ARG A 262 -14.10 26.17 2.51
CA ARG A 262 -13.72 25.46 1.28
C ARG A 262 -14.65 25.82 0.13
N GLY A 263 -14.09 26.30 -0.98
CA GLY A 263 -14.84 26.46 -2.24
C GLY A 263 -16.09 27.35 -2.12
N GLY A 264 -16.07 28.37 -1.27
CA GLY A 264 -17.22 29.25 -1.03
C GLY A 264 -18.17 28.79 0.09
N VAL A 265 -18.03 27.56 0.59
CA VAL A 265 -18.75 27.09 1.78
C VAL A 265 -18.00 27.57 3.02
N GLN A 266 -18.74 28.21 3.93
CA GLN A 266 -18.27 28.69 5.22
C GLN A 266 -19.09 28.02 6.32
N LEU A 267 -18.39 27.35 7.25
CA LEU A 267 -19.01 26.63 8.36
C LEU A 267 -18.41 27.12 9.69
N PRO A 268 -19.19 27.84 10.53
CA PRO A 268 -18.76 28.26 11.86
C PRO A 268 -18.47 27.03 12.72
N ALA A 269 -17.21 26.86 13.14
CA ALA A 269 -16.79 25.69 13.89
C ALA A 269 -15.61 25.96 14.82
N GLU A 270 -15.68 25.41 16.02
CA GLU A 270 -14.59 25.41 16.98
C GLU A 270 -13.69 24.19 16.76
N MET A 271 -12.37 24.39 16.64
CA MET A 271 -11.41 23.30 16.56
C MET A 271 -11.22 22.66 17.94
N LEU A 272 -11.49 21.37 18.06
CA LEU A 272 -11.32 20.60 19.30
C LEU A 272 -10.03 19.78 19.30
N HIS A 273 -9.58 19.32 18.13
CA HIS A 273 -8.38 18.51 18.00
C HIS A 273 -7.78 18.59 16.61
N VAL A 274 -6.46 18.45 16.53
CA VAL A 274 -5.71 18.34 15.28
C VAL A 274 -4.55 17.36 15.48
N ALA A 275 -4.36 16.49 14.50
CA ALA A 275 -3.28 15.54 14.39
C ALA A 275 -2.93 15.32 12.91
N GLU A 276 -1.87 14.55 12.65
CA GLU A 276 -1.46 14.22 11.27
C GLU A 276 -2.57 13.50 10.48
N ALA A 277 -3.32 12.62 11.15
CA ALA A 277 -4.41 11.86 10.54
C ALA A 277 -5.69 12.68 10.28
N GLY A 278 -5.82 13.89 10.83
CA GLY A 278 -6.99 14.73 10.65
C GLY A 278 -7.27 15.72 11.78
N ALA A 279 -8.46 16.33 11.74
CA ALA A 279 -8.89 17.31 12.73
C ALA A 279 -10.37 17.17 13.06
N LEU A 280 -10.71 17.43 14.33
CA LEU A 280 -12.07 17.42 14.86
C LEU A 280 -12.54 18.83 15.16
N PHE A 281 -13.75 19.15 14.73
CA PHE A 281 -14.39 20.43 14.94
C PHE A 281 -15.80 20.24 15.51
N ARG A 282 -16.29 21.25 16.23
CA ARG A 282 -17.67 21.35 16.69
C ARG A 282 -18.36 22.52 16.01
N VAL A 283 -19.49 22.26 15.38
CA VAL A 283 -20.27 23.28 14.66
C VAL A 283 -20.91 24.23 15.67
N ARG A 284 -20.71 25.53 15.47
CA ARG A 284 -21.33 26.59 16.27
C ARG A 284 -22.65 27.02 15.64
N GLY A 285 -23.61 27.42 16.47
CA GLY A 285 -24.77 28.16 15.98
C GLY A 285 -24.32 29.55 15.54
N GLY A 286 -24.76 29.97 14.36
CA GLY A 286 -24.64 31.35 13.91
C GLY A 286 -25.57 32.29 14.68
#